data_AF-A0A378MS62-F1
#
_entry.id   AF-A0A378MS62-F1
#
_cell.length_a   1.000
_cell.length_b   1.000
_cell.length_c   1.000
_cell.angle_alpha   90.00
_cell.angle_beta   90.00
_cell.angle_gamma   90.00
#
_symmetry.space_group_name_H-M   'P 1'
#
loop_
_entity.id
_entity.type
_entity.pdbx_description
1 polymer ?
#
loop_
_entity_poly.entity_id
_entity_poly.type
_entity_poly.pdbx_seq_one_letter_code
_entity_poly.pdbx_strand_id
1 'polypeptide(L)' 'MKILIVKTSSMGDVLHTLPAITDMQNAIPDLKVDWVVEENFTEIPAWHSAVNKVIPVAIRRWRKNLCQRQTW' A
#
# COMPACT_ATOMS: atom_id res chain seq x y z
N MET A 1 -8.95 -8.93 12.51
CA MET A 1 -9.32 -7.49 12.32
C MET A 1 -8.96 -7.05 10.90
N LYS A 2 -9.66 -6.08 10.28
CA LYS A 2 -9.33 -5.55 8.94
C LYS A 2 -8.81 -4.12 9.03
N ILE A 3 -7.65 -3.85 8.44
CA ILE A 3 -7.00 -2.52 8.43
C ILE A 3 -6.69 -2.12 7.00
N LEU A 4 -6.87 -0.84 6.67
CA LEU A 4 -6.40 -0.23 5.42
C LEU A 4 -5.19 0.67 5.72
N ILE A 5 -4.03 0.37 5.13
CA ILE A 5 -2.85 1.24 5.19
C ILE A 5 -2.87 2.18 3.99
N VAL A 6 -2.77 3.48 4.27
CA VAL A 6 -2.56 4.51 3.25
C VAL A 6 -1.12 5.03 3.39
N LYS A 7 -0.21 4.39 2.68
CA LYS A 7 1.20 4.81 2.63
C LYS A 7 1.72 4.57 1.22
N THR A 8 1.69 5.61 0.41
CA THR A 8 1.83 5.50 -1.04
C THR A 8 3.24 5.66 -1.58
N SER A 9 4.11 6.37 -0.87
CA SER A 9 5.42 6.83 -1.33
C SER A 9 6.26 7.30 -0.15
N SER A 10 7.59 7.40 -0.26
CA SER A 10 8.48 6.89 -1.33
C SER A 10 8.84 5.40 -1.12
N MET A 11 9.67 4.78 -1.98
CA MET A 11 10.05 3.36 -1.81
C MET A 11 10.53 3.03 -0.39
N GLY A 12 11.39 3.87 0.19
CA GLY A 12 11.89 3.69 1.56
C GLY A 12 10.76 3.73 2.60
N ASP A 13 9.82 4.65 2.46
CA ASP A 13 8.65 4.71 3.34
C ASP A 13 7.79 3.44 3.31
N VAL A 14 7.62 2.84 2.12
CA VAL A 14 6.87 1.58 1.96
C VAL A 14 7.61 0.45 2.68
N LEU A 15 8.92 0.33 2.45
CA LEU A 15 9.77 -0.69 3.10
C LEU A 15 9.77 -0.54 4.64
N HIS A 16 9.91 0.69 5.14
CA HIS A 16 9.94 0.97 6.57
C HIS A 16 8.59 0.75 7.27
N THR A 17 7.50 0.56 6.51
CA THR A 17 6.19 0.22 7.08
C THR A 17 6.03 -1.29 7.34
N LEU A 18 6.84 -2.14 6.71
CA LEU A 18 6.76 -3.59 6.87
C LEU A 18 6.95 -4.06 8.32
N PRO A 19 7.95 -3.58 9.09
CA PRO A 19 8.10 -4.01 10.49
C PRO A 19 6.89 -3.69 11.36
N ALA A 20 6.23 -2.55 11.14
CA ALA A 20 5.01 -2.21 11.86
C ALA A 20 3.87 -3.20 11.55
N ILE A 21 3.82 -3.75 10.34
CA ILE A 21 2.84 -4.80 9.98
C ILE A 21 3.18 -6.12 10.67
N THR A 22 4.46 -6.48 10.78
CA THR A 22 4.90 -7.63 11.56
C THR A 22 4.47 -7.51 13.01
N ASP A 23 4.67 -6.35 13.63
CA ASP A 23 4.26 -6.09 15.02
C ASP A 23 2.74 -6.21 15.18
N MET A 24 1.97 -5.64 14.26
CA MET A 24 0.52 -5.78 14.26
C MET A 24 0.08 -7.25 14.09
N GLN A 25 0.72 -8.01 13.20
CA GLN A 25 0.39 -9.42 12.97
C GLN A 25 0.66 -10.27 14.22
N ASN A 26 1.72 -9.96 14.96
CA ASN A 26 2.05 -10.64 16.21
C ASN A 26 1.06 -10.30 17.35
N ALA A 27 0.56 -9.06 17.40
CA ALA A 27 -0.35 -8.60 18.44
C ALA A 27 -1.83 -8.92 18.16
N ILE A 28 -2.22 -9.06 16.89
CA ILE A 28 -3.61 -9.14 16.46
C ILE A 28 -3.84 -10.45 15.69
N PRO A 29 -4.51 -11.44 16.32
CA PRO A 29 -4.94 -12.65 15.62
C PRO A 29 -5.81 -12.33 14.40
N ASP A 30 -5.61 -13.10 13.33
CA ASP A 30 -6.34 -12.98 12.05
C ASP A 30 -6.35 -11.56 11.47
N LEU A 31 -5.23 -10.86 11.59
CA LEU A 31 -5.04 -9.57 10.95
C LEU A 31 -5.11 -9.70 9.42
N LYS A 32 -5.89 -8.83 8.80
CA LYS A 32 -5.93 -8.64 7.34
C LYS A 32 -5.64 -7.19 7.01
N VAL A 33 -4.59 -6.96 6.23
CA VAL A 33 -4.16 -5.63 5.80
C VAL A 33 -4.44 -5.45 4.32
N ASP A 34 -5.22 -4.44 3.97
CA ASP A 34 -5.27 -3.92 2.62
C ASP A 34 -4.37 -2.67 2.55
N TRP A 35 -3.72 -2.41 1.43
CA TRP A 35 -2.70 -1.34 1.35
C TRP A 35 -2.82 -0.53 0.06
N VAL A 36 -3.06 0.77 0.19
CA VAL A 36 -3.00 1.76 -0.90
C VAL A 36 -1.56 2.20 -1.15
N VAL A 37 -1.04 1.93 -2.33
CA VAL A 37 0.36 2.23 -2.69
C VAL A 37 0.49 2.78 -4.11
N GLU A 38 1.50 3.63 -4.39
CA GLU A 38 1.80 4.03 -5.78
C GLU A 38 2.06 2.80 -6.66
N GLU A 39 1.62 2.83 -7.91
CA GLU A 39 1.70 1.71 -8.87
C GLU A 39 3.12 1.17 -9.05
N ASN A 40 4.15 2.01 -8.90
CA ASN A 40 5.55 1.62 -9.02
C ASN A 40 6.07 0.78 -7.83
N PHE A 41 5.31 0.69 -6.73
CA PHE A 41 5.74 0.03 -5.50
C PHE A 41 4.77 -1.08 -5.05
N THR A 42 3.88 -1.55 -5.93
CA THR A 42 2.86 -2.56 -5.61
C THR A 42 3.42 -3.90 -5.17
N GLU A 43 4.63 -4.25 -5.61
CA GLU A 43 5.26 -5.52 -5.25
C GLU A 43 5.71 -5.54 -3.78
N ILE A 44 6.08 -4.40 -3.20
CA ILE A 44 6.66 -4.34 -1.86
C ILE A 44 5.65 -4.78 -0.78
N PRO A 45 4.41 -4.24 -0.74
CA PRO A 45 3.38 -4.74 0.17
C PRO A 45 3.07 -6.23 0.00
N ALA A 46 3.14 -6.75 -1.23
CA ALA A 46 2.79 -8.14 -1.53
C ALA A 46 3.77 -9.16 -0.92
N TRP A 47 4.97 -8.73 -0.49
CA TRP A 47 5.93 -9.61 0.18
C TRP A 47 5.55 -9.95 1.62
N HIS A 48 4.64 -9.21 2.25
CA HIS A 48 4.27 -9.41 3.64
C HIS A 48 3.03 -10.30 3.78
N SER A 49 3.11 -11.37 4.57
CA SER A 49 2.05 -12.37 4.72
C SER A 49 0.71 -11.82 5.22
N ALA A 50 0.74 -10.80 6.09
CA ALA A 50 -0.47 -10.13 6.58
C ALA A 50 -1.20 -9.25 5.53
N VAL A 51 -0.57 -8.99 4.37
CA VAL A 51 -1.17 -8.16 3.31
C VAL A 51 -2.08 -9.03 2.45
N ASN A 52 -3.36 -8.69 2.45
CA ASN A 52 -4.43 -9.39 1.75
C ASN A 52 -4.70 -8.78 0.36
N LYS A 53 -4.68 -7.45 0.24
CA LYS A 53 -4.92 -6.77 -1.04
C LYS A 53 -4.05 -5.53 -1.18
N VAL A 54 -3.42 -5.40 -2.35
CA VAL A 54 -2.72 -4.18 -2.77
C VAL A 54 -3.65 -3.36 -3.67
N ILE A 55 -3.79 -2.07 -3.36
CA ILE A 55 -4.63 -1.12 -4.07
C ILE A 55 -3.70 -0.10 -4.74
N PRO A 56 -3.38 -0.29 -6.04
CA PRO A 56 -2.52 0.64 -6.76
C PRO A 56 -3.22 1.99 -6.96
N VAL A 57 -2.47 3.06 -6.76
CA VAL A 57 -2.83 4.42 -7.15
C VAL A 57 -1.73 5.01 -8.03
N ALA A 58 -2.08 5.93 -8.93
CA ALA A 58 -1.13 6.55 -9.84
C ALA A 58 -1.15 8.07 -9.69
N ILE A 59 -1.15 8.58 -8.45
CA ILE A 59 -1.33 10.01 -8.15
C ILE A 59 -0.26 10.83 -8.86
N ARG A 60 0.98 10.33 -8.94
CA ARG A 60 2.07 10.97 -9.68
C ARG A 60 1.76 11.15 -11.17
N ARG A 61 1.13 10.15 -11.81
CA ARG A 61 0.69 10.21 -13.22
C ARG A 61 -0.51 11.15 -13.36
N TRP A 62 -1.52 10.99 -12.51
CA TRP A 62 -2.77 11.77 -12.53
C TRP A 62 -2.52 13.26 -12.40
N ARG A 63 -1.62 13.68 -11.51
CA ARG A 63 -1.24 15.09 -11.32
C ARG A 63 -0.67 15.75 -12.57
N LYS A 64 -0.06 14.99 -13.48
CA LYS A 64 0.47 15.52 -14.76
C LYS A 64 -0.61 15.66 -15.82
N ASN A 65 -1.74 14.95 -15.68
CA ASN A 65 -2.76 14.78 -16.72
C ASN A 65 -4.19 14.92 -16.15
N LEU A 66 -4.42 15.88 -15.25
CA LEU A 66 -5.68 16.01 -14.50
C LEU A 66 -6.94 16.11 -15.39
N CYS A 67 -6.80 16.67 -16.60
CA CYS A 67 -7.89 16.83 -17.57
C CYS A 67 -8.01 15.68 -18.58
N GLN A 68 -7.17 14.64 -18.50
CA GLN A 68 -7.22 13.52 -19.44
C GLN A 68 -8.19 12.45 -18.96
N ARG A 69 -8.99 11.90 -19.87
CA ARG A 69 -9.97 10.84 -19.56
C ARG A 69 -9.32 9.55 -19.06
N GLN A 70 -8.06 9.29 -19.40
CA GLN A 70 -7.27 8.15 -18.90
C GLN A 70 -6.83 8.28 -17.43
N THR A 71 -7.04 9.44 -16.81
CA THR A 71 -6.71 9.71 -15.41
C THR A 71 -7.80 9.24 -14.43
N TRP A 72 -9.06 9.10 -14.90
CA TRP A 72 -10.25 8.83 -14.09
C TRP A 72 -10.87 7.49 -14.45
#